data_AF-A0A7X8W447-F1
#
_entry.id   AF-A0A7X8W447-F1
#
_cell.length_a   1.000
_cell.length_b   1.000
_cell.length_c   1.000
_cell.angle_alpha   90.00
_cell.angle_beta   90.00
_cell.angle_gamma   90.00
#
_symmetry.space_group_name_H-M   'P 1'
#
loop_
_entity.id
_entity.type
_entity.pdbx_description
1 polymer ?
#
loop_
_entity_poly.entity_id
_entity_poly.type
_entity_poly.pdbx_seq_one_letter_code
_entity_poly.pdbx_strand_id
1 'polypeptide(L)'
;MKKTLVLGLMLLACVGLVFAAGQTETNTKKMLGVVTPAADHGFTAESIQHCEAQVKKLAAEQGFDYRFMTASESSAQVNAVDTIMAAKPDAFVLWPVTGDELRSAAQSIQDAKVPLIIYDRFIEGFVPTAEISGDNVAIGVQAGNYFNNFFKADLASGPVKYLEFKGDSSTVPMERTNGFLSTADKKFTLVQSFVTNWSQQTSMEQMENWLNTASIEEIESVKAIFTHDDEIVFGIVEALKNYHGKAQINIKLINGVAAGKQFMDLFENSGLDGITFCSWTFSPSMVRDAVDLGVKAMNGEKLEKSYKVPTEVIDLSNYKEYMKGDLYTTRYSL
;
A
#
# COMPACT_ATOMS: atom_id res chain seq x y z
N MET A 1 -85.56 -26.73 -44.59
CA MET A 1 -84.31 -27.25 -44.00
C MET A 1 -83.33 -26.08 -43.85
N LYS A 2 -82.85 -25.83 -42.62
CA LYS A 2 -81.62 -25.11 -42.16
C LYS A 2 -81.29 -23.75 -42.85
N LYS A 3 -81.63 -22.60 -42.28
CA LYS A 3 -80.88 -21.79 -41.27
C LYS A 3 -79.38 -21.63 -41.56
N THR A 4 -78.96 -20.40 -41.89
CA THR A 4 -77.81 -19.73 -41.24
C THR A 4 -77.86 -18.22 -41.43
N LEU A 5 -77.53 -17.53 -40.33
CA LEU A 5 -77.53 -16.10 -40.05
C LEU A 5 -76.05 -15.68 -39.97
N VAL A 6 -75.65 -14.54 -40.53
CA VAL A 6 -74.36 -13.90 -40.15
C VAL A 6 -74.56 -12.39 -40.03
N LEU A 7 -74.31 -11.95 -38.80
CA LEU A 7 -74.32 -10.59 -38.25
C LEU A 7 -73.25 -9.69 -38.88
N GLY A 8 -73.55 -8.39 -38.93
CA GLY A 8 -72.61 -7.33 -39.29
C GLY A 8 -71.59 -6.99 -38.19
N LEU A 9 -70.51 -6.33 -38.61
CA LEU A 9 -69.53 -5.68 -37.74
C LEU A 9 -69.48 -4.18 -38.09
N MET A 10 -69.94 -3.35 -37.16
CA MET A 10 -69.62 -1.92 -37.10
C MET A 10 -68.21 -1.75 -36.55
N LEU A 11 -67.34 -1.05 -37.28
CA LEU A 11 -66.04 -0.60 -36.79
C LEU A 11 -66.25 0.67 -35.94
N LEU A 12 -66.13 0.57 -34.62
CA LEU A 12 -65.92 1.71 -33.73
C LEU A 12 -64.42 1.96 -33.60
N ALA A 13 -63.94 3.12 -34.06
CA ALA A 13 -62.60 3.60 -33.82
C ALA A 13 -62.53 4.28 -32.44
N CYS A 14 -62.01 3.56 -31.44
CA CYS A 14 -61.63 4.14 -30.16
C CYS A 14 -60.22 4.74 -30.27
N VAL A 15 -60.12 6.07 -30.25
CA VAL A 15 -58.86 6.81 -30.06
C VAL A 15 -58.50 6.72 -28.59
N GLY A 16 -57.54 5.84 -28.26
CA GLY A 16 -56.94 5.77 -26.94
C GLY A 16 -55.87 6.85 -26.78
N LEU A 17 -56.15 7.86 -25.96
CA LEU A 17 -55.16 8.79 -25.42
C LEU A 17 -54.27 8.01 -24.42
N VAL A 18 -53.07 7.65 -24.87
CA VAL A 18 -52.02 7.15 -23.98
C VAL A 18 -51.42 8.35 -23.25
N PHE A 19 -51.75 8.50 -21.98
CA PHE A 19 -51.01 9.35 -21.05
C PHE A 19 -49.62 8.73 -20.85
N ALA A 20 -48.61 9.31 -21.51
CA ALA A 20 -47.22 9.10 -21.13
C ALA A 20 -46.98 9.81 -19.79
N ALA A 21 -47.06 9.06 -18.70
CA ALA A 21 -46.49 9.49 -17.42
C ALA A 21 -44.98 9.60 -17.63
N GLY A 22 -44.47 10.84 -17.69
CA GLY A 22 -43.05 11.10 -17.68
C GLY A 22 -42.42 10.52 -16.42
N GLN A 23 -41.71 9.41 -16.57
CA GLN A 23 -40.67 9.01 -15.65
C GLN A 23 -39.59 10.09 -15.73
N THR A 24 -39.62 11.05 -14.81
CA THR A 24 -38.41 11.74 -14.41
C THR A 24 -37.51 10.69 -13.77
N GLU A 25 -36.68 10.04 -14.57
CA GLU A 25 -35.44 9.44 -14.07
C GLU A 25 -34.62 10.59 -13.50
N THR A 26 -34.72 10.79 -12.18
CA THR A 26 -33.64 11.43 -11.45
C THR A 26 -32.44 10.53 -11.61
N ASN A 27 -31.66 10.76 -12.66
CA ASN A 27 -30.40 10.10 -12.92
C ASN A 27 -29.39 10.61 -11.89
N THR A 28 -29.59 10.23 -10.62
CA THR A 28 -28.64 10.48 -9.55
C THR A 28 -27.42 9.67 -9.89
N LYS A 29 -26.35 10.37 -10.28
CA LYS A 29 -25.06 9.74 -10.53
C LYS A 29 -24.68 8.90 -9.31
N LYS A 30 -24.11 7.73 -9.57
CA LYS A 30 -23.52 6.93 -8.49
C LYS A 30 -22.44 7.72 -7.78
N MET A 31 -22.18 7.40 -6.52
CA MET A 31 -21.15 8.06 -5.73
C MET A 31 -20.13 7.09 -5.12
N LEU A 32 -18.84 7.35 -5.35
CA LEU A 32 -17.76 6.66 -4.63
C LEU A 32 -17.29 7.48 -3.43
N GLY A 33 -17.36 6.88 -2.24
CA GLY A 33 -16.74 7.42 -1.03
C GLY A 33 -15.30 6.95 -0.89
N VAL A 34 -14.37 7.84 -0.59
CA VAL A 34 -12.95 7.50 -0.36
C VAL A 34 -12.45 8.22 0.88
N VAL A 35 -11.89 7.46 1.82
CA VAL A 35 -11.23 8.01 3.02
C VAL A 35 -9.85 7.38 3.18
N THR A 36 -8.82 8.22 3.29
CA THR A 36 -7.43 7.79 3.54
C THR A 36 -6.89 8.40 4.83
N PRO A 37 -5.74 7.92 5.34
CA PRO A 37 -4.94 8.68 6.29
C PRO A 37 -4.50 10.01 5.67
N ALA A 38 -4.12 10.96 6.52
CA ALA A 38 -3.31 12.10 6.09
C ALA A 38 -1.86 11.66 5.85
N ALA A 39 -1.10 12.46 5.10
CA ALA A 39 0.31 12.19 4.86
C ALA A 39 1.13 12.34 6.15
N ASP A 40 1.93 11.33 6.47
CA ASP A 40 2.87 11.26 7.59
C ASP A 40 4.31 10.95 7.14
N HIS A 41 4.48 10.30 5.99
CA HIS A 41 5.75 10.05 5.29
C HIS A 41 5.51 9.95 3.77
N GLY A 42 6.55 9.72 2.97
CA GLY A 42 6.47 9.74 1.51
C GLY A 42 5.56 8.67 0.92
N PHE A 43 5.51 7.44 1.47
CA PHE A 43 4.59 6.41 0.97
C PHE A 43 3.11 6.84 1.09
N THR A 44 2.70 7.42 2.23
CA THR A 44 1.32 7.90 2.41
C THR A 44 1.05 9.14 1.57
N ALA A 45 2.00 10.07 1.48
CA ALA A 45 1.88 11.26 0.64
C ALA A 45 1.66 10.91 -0.84
N GLU A 46 2.50 10.03 -1.40
CA GLU A 46 2.43 9.61 -2.81
C GLU A 46 1.17 8.76 -3.06
N SER A 47 0.79 7.89 -2.12
CA SER A 47 -0.45 7.09 -2.21
C SER A 47 -1.69 7.99 -2.27
N ILE A 48 -1.76 9.04 -1.45
CA ILE A 48 -2.90 9.98 -1.47
C ILE A 48 -3.03 10.65 -2.85
N GLN A 49 -1.91 11.08 -3.44
CA GLN A 49 -1.91 11.66 -4.79
C GLN A 49 -2.39 10.66 -5.84
N HIS A 50 -1.92 9.41 -5.79
CA HIS A 50 -2.38 8.34 -6.67
C HIS A 50 -3.86 8.03 -6.51
N CYS A 51 -4.35 7.99 -5.26
CA CYS A 51 -5.74 7.71 -4.95
C CYS A 51 -6.65 8.81 -5.50
N GLU A 52 -6.32 10.08 -5.22
CA GLU A 52 -7.09 11.23 -5.67
C GLU A 52 -7.08 11.35 -7.21
N ALA A 53 -5.93 11.13 -7.84
CA ALA A 53 -5.82 11.15 -9.30
C ALA A 53 -6.65 10.03 -9.96
N GLN A 54 -6.65 8.82 -9.40
CA GLN A 54 -7.40 7.70 -9.95
C GLN A 54 -8.90 7.89 -9.79
N VAL A 55 -9.38 8.33 -8.63
CA VAL A 55 -10.82 8.58 -8.44
C VAL A 55 -11.31 9.70 -9.37
N LYS A 56 -10.53 10.78 -9.54
CA LYS A 56 -10.84 11.85 -10.49
C LYS A 56 -10.92 11.36 -11.93
N LYS A 57 -9.93 10.56 -12.35
CA LYS A 57 -9.87 9.99 -13.69
C LYS A 57 -11.10 9.12 -13.98
N LEU A 58 -11.37 8.14 -13.12
CA LEU A 58 -12.49 7.21 -13.33
C LEU A 58 -13.85 7.90 -13.23
N ALA A 59 -14.00 8.90 -12.35
CA ALA A 59 -15.22 9.70 -12.24
C ALA A 59 -15.52 10.44 -13.56
N ALA A 60 -14.49 11.02 -14.19
CA ALA A 60 -14.62 11.68 -15.48
C ALA A 60 -14.91 10.69 -16.62
N GLU A 61 -14.26 9.53 -16.64
CA GLU A 61 -14.41 8.51 -17.68
C GLU A 61 -15.76 7.78 -17.62
N GLN A 62 -16.26 7.51 -16.40
CA GLN A 62 -17.44 6.66 -16.19
C GLN A 62 -18.68 7.43 -15.72
N GLY A 63 -18.55 8.73 -15.41
CA GLY A 63 -19.70 9.61 -15.14
C GLY A 63 -20.32 9.46 -13.75
N PHE A 64 -19.52 9.16 -12.72
CA PHE A 64 -19.96 9.09 -11.32
C PHE A 64 -19.45 10.30 -10.49
N ASP A 65 -20.07 10.57 -9.35
CA ASP A 65 -19.63 11.57 -8.38
C ASP A 65 -18.72 10.94 -7.32
N TYR A 66 -17.85 11.70 -6.68
CA TYR A 66 -17.01 11.17 -5.60
C TYR A 66 -16.89 12.13 -4.42
N ARG A 67 -16.61 11.57 -3.24
CA ARG A 67 -16.12 12.34 -2.09
C ARG A 67 -14.84 11.73 -1.60
N PHE A 68 -13.81 12.56 -1.47
CA PHE A 68 -12.48 12.18 -1.04
C PHE A 68 -12.12 12.99 0.22
N MET A 69 -11.75 12.32 1.30
CA MET A 69 -11.33 12.98 2.54
C MET A 69 -10.10 12.28 3.12
N THR A 70 -9.21 13.04 3.72
CA THR A 70 -8.05 12.54 4.47
C THR A 70 -8.23 12.88 5.94
N ALA A 71 -7.75 12.03 6.84
CA ALA A 71 -7.74 12.31 8.28
C ALA A 71 -6.46 11.80 8.95
N SER A 72 -5.89 12.58 9.85
CA SER A 72 -4.64 12.22 10.55
C SER A 72 -4.86 11.24 11.71
N GLU A 73 -6.04 11.26 12.33
CA GLU A 73 -6.35 10.47 13.53
C GLU A 73 -7.66 9.71 13.33
N SER A 74 -7.80 8.57 14.02
CA SER A 74 -8.97 7.69 13.88
C SER A 74 -10.29 8.39 14.15
N SER A 75 -10.37 9.26 15.17
CA SER A 75 -11.60 10.01 15.48
C SER A 75 -12.01 10.97 14.35
N ALA A 76 -11.05 11.65 13.73
CA ALA A 76 -11.29 12.48 12.55
C ALA A 76 -11.67 11.63 11.32
N GLN A 77 -11.08 10.44 11.21
CA GLN A 77 -11.38 9.51 10.11
C GLN A 77 -12.80 8.94 10.22
N VAL A 78 -13.25 8.61 11.44
CA VAL A 78 -14.65 8.24 11.71
C VAL A 78 -15.60 9.35 11.27
N ASN A 79 -15.32 10.62 11.63
CA ASN A 79 -16.13 11.76 11.21
C ASN A 79 -16.16 11.94 9.67
N ALA A 80 -15.05 11.67 8.99
CA ALA A 80 -14.98 11.69 7.53
C ALA A 80 -15.85 10.59 6.91
N VAL A 81 -15.80 9.37 7.46
CA VAL A 81 -16.69 8.27 7.06
C VAL A 81 -18.15 8.67 7.22
N ASP A 82 -18.54 9.17 8.39
CA ASP A 82 -19.94 9.59 8.67
C ASP A 82 -20.40 10.70 7.72
N THR A 83 -19.53 11.67 7.43
CA THR A 83 -19.80 12.78 6.52
C THR A 83 -20.07 12.29 5.09
N ILE A 84 -19.30 11.31 4.61
CA ILE A 84 -19.49 10.73 3.28
C ILE A 84 -20.71 9.81 3.29
N MET A 85 -20.90 8.99 4.31
CA MET A 85 -22.06 8.10 4.45
C MET A 85 -23.39 8.86 4.47
N ALA A 86 -23.43 10.08 5.04
CA ALA A 86 -24.59 10.96 4.97
C ALA A 86 -24.99 11.34 3.52
N ALA A 87 -24.05 11.29 2.58
CA ALA A 87 -24.29 11.48 1.15
C ALA A 87 -24.74 10.21 0.41
N LYS A 88 -24.85 9.07 1.12
CA LYS A 88 -25.32 7.77 0.62
C LYS A 88 -24.49 7.27 -0.58
N PRO A 89 -23.18 7.00 -0.40
CA PRO A 89 -22.34 6.48 -1.46
C PRO A 89 -22.77 5.07 -1.88
N ASP A 90 -22.52 4.72 -3.14
CA ASP A 90 -22.82 3.41 -3.72
C ASP A 90 -21.69 2.38 -3.52
N ALA A 91 -20.48 2.85 -3.20
CA ALA A 91 -19.38 2.04 -2.68
C ALA A 91 -18.42 2.92 -1.87
N PHE A 92 -17.55 2.28 -1.09
CA PHE A 92 -16.61 2.95 -0.21
C PHE A 92 -15.22 2.32 -0.29
N VAL A 93 -14.18 3.15 -0.39
CA VAL A 93 -12.77 2.76 -0.21
C VAL A 93 -12.28 3.40 1.08
N LEU A 94 -11.84 2.56 2.02
CA LEU A 94 -11.31 2.99 3.31
C LEU A 94 -9.88 2.48 3.47
N TRP A 95 -8.96 3.40 3.73
CA TRP A 95 -7.64 3.09 4.24
C TRP A 95 -7.57 3.52 5.70
N PRO A 96 -7.75 2.60 6.66
CA PRO A 96 -7.77 2.95 8.08
C PRO A 96 -6.44 3.55 8.55
N VAL A 97 -6.47 4.56 9.43
CA VAL A 97 -5.28 5.00 10.18
C VAL A 97 -4.84 3.86 11.11
N THR A 98 -5.78 3.38 11.92
CA THR A 98 -5.65 2.24 12.83
C THR A 98 -6.83 1.29 12.62
N GLY A 99 -6.57 0.02 12.29
CA GLY A 99 -7.62 -0.94 11.94
C GLY A 99 -8.73 -1.05 12.99
N ASP A 100 -8.39 -1.41 14.23
CA ASP A 100 -9.37 -1.65 15.29
C ASP A 100 -10.19 -0.42 15.66
N GLU A 101 -9.58 0.77 15.65
CA GLU A 101 -10.27 2.02 16.00
C GLU A 101 -11.29 2.44 14.93
N LEU A 102 -11.13 1.96 13.69
CA LEU A 102 -12.05 2.21 12.58
C LEU A 102 -13.14 1.12 12.43
N ARG A 103 -13.14 0.08 13.28
CA ARG A 103 -14.10 -1.03 13.19
C ARG A 103 -15.55 -0.58 13.18
N SER A 104 -15.94 0.33 14.09
CA SER A 104 -17.33 0.79 14.17
C SER A 104 -17.76 1.59 12.94
N ALA A 105 -16.85 2.38 12.35
CA ALA A 105 -17.10 3.09 11.11
C ALA A 105 -17.18 2.13 9.91
N ALA A 106 -16.32 1.10 9.85
CA ALA A 106 -16.42 0.07 8.81
C ALA A 106 -17.73 -0.73 8.92
N GLN A 107 -18.18 -1.03 10.14
CA GLN A 107 -19.46 -1.70 10.38
C GLN A 107 -20.65 -0.83 9.93
N SER A 108 -20.63 0.49 10.16
CA SER A 108 -21.72 1.38 9.74
C SER A 108 -21.88 1.42 8.21
N ILE A 109 -20.77 1.33 7.46
CA ILE A 109 -20.78 1.21 5.99
C ILE A 109 -21.46 -0.11 5.57
N GLN A 110 -21.11 -1.23 6.20
CA GLN A 110 -21.70 -2.53 5.89
C GLN A 110 -23.17 -2.65 6.29
N ASP A 111 -23.55 -2.11 7.44
CA ASP A 111 -24.94 -2.12 7.92
C ASP A 111 -25.86 -1.31 6.98
N ALA A 112 -25.31 -0.26 6.36
CA ALA A 112 -25.96 0.50 5.28
C ALA A 112 -25.96 -0.23 3.93
N LYS A 113 -25.39 -1.44 3.84
CA LYS A 113 -25.26 -2.28 2.64
C LYS A 113 -24.42 -1.64 1.52
N VAL A 114 -23.50 -0.75 1.89
CA VAL A 114 -22.54 -0.15 0.95
C VAL A 114 -21.34 -1.11 0.81
N PRO A 115 -20.97 -1.52 -0.41
CA PRO A 115 -19.75 -2.29 -0.64
C PRO A 115 -18.52 -1.54 -0.12
N LEU A 116 -17.68 -2.23 0.66
CA LEU A 116 -16.52 -1.65 1.33
C LEU A 116 -15.23 -2.35 0.88
N ILE A 117 -14.31 -1.56 0.34
CA ILE A 117 -12.93 -1.96 0.05
C ILE A 117 -12.03 -1.43 1.15
N ILE A 118 -11.28 -2.32 1.82
CA ILE A 118 -10.25 -1.93 2.80
C ILE A 118 -8.88 -2.00 2.13
N TYR A 119 -8.11 -0.92 2.21
CA TYR A 119 -6.77 -0.82 1.63
C TYR A 119 -5.68 -0.76 2.70
N ASP A 120 -4.59 -1.50 2.46
CA ASP A 120 -3.30 -1.49 3.16
C ASP A 120 -3.32 -1.91 4.63
N ARG A 121 -4.06 -1.20 5.49
CA ARG A 121 -4.17 -1.47 6.94
C ARG A 121 -5.49 -2.17 7.26
N PHE A 122 -5.43 -3.45 7.59
CA PHE A 122 -6.63 -4.29 7.80
C PHE A 122 -7.23 -4.11 9.20
N ILE A 123 -8.51 -4.48 9.33
CA ILE A 123 -9.25 -4.51 10.61
C ILE A 123 -9.36 -5.97 11.04
N GLU A 124 -8.74 -6.36 12.16
CA GLU A 124 -8.63 -7.76 12.55
C GLU A 124 -10.00 -8.43 12.72
N GLY A 125 -10.22 -9.61 12.14
CA GLY A 125 -11.49 -10.33 12.26
C GLY A 125 -12.72 -9.62 11.66
N PHE A 126 -12.53 -8.55 10.88
CA PHE A 126 -13.58 -7.90 10.09
C PHE A 126 -13.55 -8.40 8.64
N VAL A 127 -14.71 -8.60 8.02
CA VAL A 127 -14.79 -9.15 6.66
C VAL A 127 -15.44 -8.12 5.72
N PRO A 128 -14.66 -7.30 4.99
CA PRO A 128 -15.18 -6.32 4.05
C PRO A 128 -15.74 -6.97 2.77
N THR A 129 -16.18 -6.15 1.80
CA THR A 129 -16.50 -6.66 0.45
C THR A 129 -15.26 -7.27 -0.18
N ALA A 130 -14.15 -6.52 -0.13
CA ALA A 130 -12.81 -6.99 -0.44
C ALA A 130 -11.76 -6.21 0.37
N GLU A 131 -10.58 -6.78 0.53
CA GLU A 131 -9.40 -6.11 1.07
C GLU A 131 -8.24 -6.20 0.06
N ILE A 132 -7.34 -5.21 0.07
CA ILE A 132 -6.18 -5.18 -0.82
C ILE A 132 -4.97 -4.54 -0.12
N SER A 133 -3.81 -5.19 -0.20
CA SER A 133 -2.53 -4.62 0.27
C SER A 133 -1.34 -5.21 -0.47
N GLY A 134 -0.14 -4.66 -0.27
CA GLY A 134 1.08 -5.34 -0.65
C GLY A 134 1.37 -6.56 0.22
N ASP A 135 2.21 -7.48 -0.27
CA ASP A 135 2.56 -8.70 0.46
C ASP A 135 3.81 -8.54 1.34
N ASN A 136 3.62 -8.01 2.55
CA ASN A 136 4.72 -7.78 3.52
C ASN A 136 5.37 -9.06 4.04
N VAL A 137 4.60 -10.16 4.15
CA VAL A 137 5.15 -11.46 4.53
C VAL A 137 6.07 -11.96 3.42
N ALA A 138 5.65 -11.85 2.16
CA ALA A 138 6.50 -12.19 1.02
C ALA A 138 7.76 -11.32 0.97
N ILE A 139 7.66 -10.01 1.24
CA ILE A 139 8.85 -9.13 1.33
C ILE A 139 9.84 -9.68 2.35
N GLY A 140 9.39 -9.97 3.58
CA GLY A 140 10.25 -10.53 4.63
C GLY A 140 10.87 -11.87 4.20
N VAL A 141 10.06 -12.80 3.69
CA VAL A 141 10.52 -14.13 3.22
C VAL A 141 11.54 -14.00 2.10
N GLN A 142 11.31 -13.12 1.13
CA GLN A 142 12.27 -12.88 0.05
C GLN A 142 13.56 -12.24 0.59
N ALA A 143 13.47 -11.33 1.57
CA ALA A 143 14.62 -10.71 2.20
C ALA A 143 15.52 -11.72 2.94
N GLY A 144 14.94 -12.63 3.73
CA GLY A 144 15.71 -13.67 4.40
C GLY A 144 16.47 -14.57 3.40
N ASN A 145 15.80 -14.98 2.32
CA ASN A 145 16.43 -15.76 1.25
C ASN A 145 17.52 -14.99 0.50
N TYR A 146 17.30 -13.70 0.20
CA TYR A 146 18.28 -12.85 -0.44
C TYR A 146 19.53 -12.69 0.43
N PHE A 147 19.35 -12.43 1.73
CA PHE A 147 20.46 -12.31 2.69
C PHE A 147 21.25 -13.61 2.83
N ASN A 148 20.58 -14.77 2.88
CA ASN A 148 21.25 -16.08 2.89
C ASN A 148 22.17 -16.25 1.68
N ASN A 149 21.68 -15.88 0.49
CA ASN A 149 22.44 -16.01 -0.75
C ASN A 149 23.60 -15.02 -0.80
N PHE A 150 23.35 -13.76 -0.45
CA PHE A 150 24.37 -12.70 -0.44
C PHE A 150 25.52 -13.02 0.52
N PHE A 151 25.20 -13.50 1.73
CA PHE A 151 26.19 -13.81 2.77
C PHE A 151 26.61 -15.28 2.83
N LYS A 152 26.36 -16.08 1.78
CA LYS A 152 26.64 -17.53 1.79
C LYS A 152 28.07 -17.88 2.23
N ALA A 153 29.06 -17.12 1.77
CA ALA A 153 30.46 -17.31 2.16
C ALA A 153 30.72 -16.89 3.62
N ASP A 154 30.22 -15.74 4.04
CA ASP A 154 30.35 -15.26 5.42
C ASP A 154 29.71 -16.22 6.44
N LEU A 155 28.50 -16.73 6.13
CA LEU A 155 27.76 -17.71 6.94
C LEU A 155 28.48 -19.07 7.04
N ALA A 156 29.26 -19.44 6.04
CA ALA A 156 30.12 -20.63 6.08
C ALA A 156 31.29 -20.44 7.07
N SER A 157 31.79 -19.21 7.22
CA SER A 157 32.89 -18.88 8.13
C SER A 157 32.45 -18.55 9.56
N GLY A 158 31.20 -18.14 9.78
CA GLY A 158 30.70 -17.84 11.12
C GLY A 158 29.38 -17.06 11.13
N PRO A 159 28.97 -16.52 12.29
CA PRO A 159 27.80 -15.66 12.40
C PRO A 159 27.93 -14.37 11.58
N VAL A 160 26.80 -13.90 11.06
CA VAL A 160 26.70 -12.60 10.38
C VAL A 160 25.85 -11.68 11.26
N LYS A 161 26.46 -10.62 11.77
CA LYS A 161 25.77 -9.64 12.61
C LYS A 161 25.08 -8.57 11.77
N TYR A 162 23.88 -8.18 12.17
CA TYR A 162 23.10 -7.17 11.48
C TYR A 162 22.38 -6.22 12.44
N LEU A 163 22.06 -5.03 11.95
CA LEU A 163 21.12 -4.09 12.58
C LEU A 163 19.77 -4.19 11.89
N GLU A 164 18.70 -3.92 12.62
CA GLU A 164 17.35 -3.84 12.08
C GLU A 164 16.73 -2.46 12.30
N PHE A 165 16.30 -1.78 11.23
CA PHE A 165 15.56 -0.52 11.33
C PHE A 165 14.12 -0.73 10.85
N LYS A 166 13.21 -0.74 11.81
CA LYS A 166 11.77 -0.96 11.61
C LYS A 166 11.06 0.34 11.31
N GLY A 167 9.89 0.24 10.70
CA GLY A 167 8.91 1.31 10.63
C GLY A 167 8.33 1.67 12.01
N ASP A 168 7.02 1.60 12.13
CA ASP A 168 6.27 1.82 13.38
C ASP A 168 5.99 0.50 14.15
N SER A 169 4.95 0.48 14.99
CA SER A 169 4.49 -0.71 15.72
C SER A 169 3.23 -1.36 15.11
N SER A 170 2.89 -1.05 13.86
CA SER A 170 1.75 -1.65 13.15
C SER A 170 2.05 -3.09 12.70
N THR A 171 1.09 -3.72 12.02
CA THR A 171 1.24 -5.08 11.50
C THR A 171 2.32 -5.18 10.43
N VAL A 172 2.58 -4.12 9.67
CA VAL A 172 3.50 -4.14 8.52
C VAL A 172 4.94 -4.48 8.94
N PRO A 173 5.58 -3.77 9.92
CA PRO A 173 6.89 -4.15 10.42
C PRO A 173 6.95 -5.57 11.00
N MET A 174 5.90 -5.99 11.71
CA MET A 174 5.82 -7.34 12.28
C MET A 174 5.85 -8.42 11.19
N GLU A 175 5.07 -8.25 10.12
CA GLU A 175 5.04 -9.15 8.97
C GLU A 175 6.40 -9.25 8.27
N ARG A 176 7.06 -8.10 8.04
CA ARG A 176 8.39 -8.04 7.40
C ARG A 176 9.46 -8.72 8.25
N THR A 177 9.54 -8.40 9.54
CA THR A 177 10.49 -9.04 10.47
C THR A 177 10.24 -10.55 10.59
N ASN A 178 9.00 -10.97 10.80
CA ASN A 178 8.67 -12.39 10.96
C ASN A 178 8.95 -13.18 9.68
N GLY A 179 8.63 -12.61 8.51
CA GLY A 179 8.98 -13.20 7.22
C GLY A 179 10.49 -13.37 7.05
N PHE A 180 11.27 -12.34 7.39
CA PHE A 180 12.75 -12.41 7.36
C PHE A 180 13.28 -13.53 8.24
N LEU A 181 12.88 -13.55 9.51
CA LEU A 181 13.32 -14.57 10.47
C LEU A 181 12.87 -15.99 10.13
N SER A 182 11.76 -16.15 9.39
CA SER A 182 11.26 -17.47 8.97
C SER A 182 12.16 -18.17 7.95
N THR A 183 12.99 -17.41 7.22
CA THR A 183 13.83 -17.95 6.14
C THR A 183 15.31 -17.63 6.28
N ALA A 184 15.69 -16.59 7.03
CA ALA A 184 17.08 -16.26 7.30
C ALA A 184 17.80 -17.41 8.03
N ASP A 185 19.07 -17.63 7.69
CA ASP A 185 19.94 -18.59 8.36
C ASP A 185 20.06 -18.23 9.85
N LYS A 186 20.01 -19.25 10.72
CA LYS A 186 20.08 -19.06 12.19
C LYS A 186 21.39 -18.44 12.66
N LYS A 187 22.42 -18.38 11.80
CA LYS A 187 23.69 -17.69 12.06
C LYS A 187 23.61 -16.17 11.88
N PHE A 188 22.52 -15.62 11.37
CA PHE A 188 22.27 -14.19 11.47
C PHE A 188 22.01 -13.81 12.93
N THR A 189 22.78 -12.87 13.46
CA THR A 189 22.67 -12.40 14.85
C THR A 189 22.29 -10.93 14.87
N LEU A 190 21.12 -10.63 15.42
CA LEU A 190 20.67 -9.25 15.60
C LEU A 190 21.54 -8.58 16.67
N VAL A 191 22.17 -7.47 16.32
CA VAL A 191 22.93 -6.63 17.27
C VAL A 191 21.97 -5.68 17.98
N GLN A 192 21.18 -4.93 17.21
CA GLN A 192 20.21 -3.99 17.74
C GLN A 192 19.07 -3.77 16.75
N SER A 193 17.88 -3.54 17.26
CA SER A 193 16.70 -3.14 16.49
C SER A 193 16.26 -1.73 16.90
N PHE A 194 15.86 -0.94 15.91
CA PHE A 194 15.39 0.43 16.04
C PHE A 194 13.97 0.55 15.49
N VAL A 195 13.16 1.44 16.08
CA VAL A 195 11.83 1.82 15.59
C VAL A 195 11.93 3.26 15.11
N THR A 196 11.72 3.48 13.81
CA THR A 196 11.96 4.78 13.16
C THR A 196 10.68 5.57 12.97
N ASN A 197 9.51 4.92 13.08
CA ASN A 197 8.23 5.44 12.63
C ASN A 197 8.26 5.90 11.16
N TRP A 198 8.95 5.13 10.32
CA TRP A 198 9.12 5.39 8.87
C TRP A 198 9.94 6.65 8.54
N SER A 199 10.45 7.36 9.54
CA SER A 199 11.10 8.65 9.36
C SER A 199 12.58 8.50 8.97
N GLN A 200 12.92 9.12 7.83
CA GLN A 200 14.31 9.31 7.40
C GLN A 200 15.16 10.03 8.45
N GLN A 201 14.61 11.08 9.09
CA GLN A 201 15.35 11.83 10.10
C GLN A 201 15.63 10.97 11.33
N THR A 202 14.61 10.24 11.81
CA THR A 202 14.76 9.38 12.98
C THR A 202 15.77 8.25 12.72
N SER A 203 15.75 7.65 11.52
CA SER A 203 16.72 6.60 11.17
C SER A 203 18.15 7.13 11.10
N MET A 204 18.35 8.35 10.57
CA MET A 204 19.65 9.03 10.56
C MET A 204 20.16 9.26 11.98
N GLU A 205 19.35 9.90 12.84
CA GLU A 205 19.71 10.21 14.23
C GLU A 205 20.03 8.94 15.04
N GLN A 206 19.25 7.87 14.85
CA GLN A 206 19.47 6.58 15.50
C GLN A 206 20.78 5.92 15.03
N MET A 207 21.07 5.97 13.74
CA MET A 207 22.30 5.42 13.18
C MET A 207 23.54 6.21 13.62
N GLU A 208 23.47 7.55 13.59
CA GLU A 208 24.53 8.43 14.11
C GLU A 208 24.79 8.18 15.60
N ASN A 209 23.73 8.08 16.40
CA ASN A 209 23.86 7.80 17.82
C ASN A 209 24.50 6.42 18.06
N TRP A 210 24.08 5.38 17.34
CA TRP A 210 24.68 4.04 17.46
C TRP A 210 26.17 4.06 17.07
N LEU A 211 26.52 4.68 15.93
CA LEU A 211 27.91 4.82 15.47
C LEU A 211 28.82 5.59 16.45
N ASN A 212 28.26 6.50 17.25
CA ASN A 212 29.00 7.29 18.22
C ASN A 212 29.09 6.63 19.61
N THR A 213 28.20 5.69 19.93
CA THR A 213 28.09 5.11 21.28
C THR A 213 28.51 3.65 21.36
N ALA A 214 28.38 2.89 20.28
CA ALA A 214 28.84 1.50 20.21
C ALA A 214 30.38 1.41 20.24
N SER A 215 30.91 0.27 20.69
CA SER A 215 32.36 0.05 20.66
C SER A 215 32.85 -0.11 19.22
N ILE A 216 34.15 0.13 19.00
CA ILE A 216 34.78 -0.10 17.69
C ILE A 216 34.56 -1.54 17.23
N GLU A 217 34.76 -2.53 18.12
CA GLU A 217 34.57 -3.94 17.76
C GLU A 217 33.12 -4.27 17.41
N GLU A 218 32.14 -3.60 18.04
CA GLU A 218 30.73 -3.81 17.72
C GLU A 218 30.40 -3.25 16.33
N ILE A 219 30.81 -2.02 16.04
CA ILE A 219 30.62 -1.37 14.74
C ILE A 219 31.26 -2.19 13.62
N GLU A 220 32.52 -2.58 13.80
CA GLU A 220 33.27 -3.38 12.83
C GLU A 220 32.71 -4.80 12.64
N SER A 221 31.91 -5.28 13.59
CA SER A 221 31.33 -6.63 13.50
C SER A 221 30.04 -6.70 12.67
N VAL A 222 29.35 -5.57 12.45
CA VAL A 222 28.11 -5.50 11.68
C VAL A 222 28.40 -5.56 10.18
N LYS A 223 27.72 -6.49 9.48
CA LYS A 223 27.88 -6.70 8.03
C LYS A 223 26.63 -6.39 7.23
N ALA A 224 25.47 -6.27 7.85
CA ALA A 224 24.22 -5.99 7.16
C ALA A 224 23.34 -5.03 7.95
N ILE A 225 22.51 -4.28 7.23
CA ILE A 225 21.39 -3.54 7.82
C ILE A 225 20.12 -4.01 7.12
N PHE A 226 19.22 -4.61 7.90
CA PHE A 226 17.88 -4.96 7.45
C PHE A 226 16.95 -3.78 7.72
N THR A 227 16.36 -3.18 6.68
CA THR A 227 15.40 -2.08 6.84
C THR A 227 14.03 -2.46 6.32
N HIS A 228 13.02 -1.76 6.81
CA HIS A 228 11.64 -1.97 6.38
C HIS A 228 11.18 -1.00 5.30
N ASP A 229 11.93 0.05 4.94
CA ASP A 229 11.47 1.10 4.01
C ASP A 229 12.62 1.84 3.33
N ASP A 230 12.42 2.33 2.11
CA ASP A 230 13.43 3.13 1.38
C ASP A 230 13.79 4.45 2.10
N GLU A 231 12.85 5.14 2.75
CA GLU A 231 13.13 6.42 3.45
C GLU A 231 14.08 6.22 4.64
N ILE A 232 13.93 5.10 5.33
CA ILE A 232 14.82 4.69 6.41
C ILE A 232 16.26 4.56 5.89
N VAL A 233 16.43 3.98 4.70
CA VAL A 233 17.74 3.78 4.07
C VAL A 233 18.42 5.10 3.76
N PHE A 234 17.69 6.12 3.31
CA PHE A 234 18.30 7.42 3.01
C PHE A 234 18.92 8.07 4.25
N GLY A 235 18.27 7.95 5.40
CA GLY A 235 18.82 8.45 6.67
C GLY A 235 20.07 7.67 7.11
N ILE A 236 20.05 6.35 6.95
CA ILE A 236 21.21 5.48 7.25
C ILE A 236 22.39 5.80 6.33
N VAL A 237 22.14 5.98 5.03
CA VAL A 237 23.18 6.33 4.05
C VAL A 237 23.83 7.67 4.40
N GLU A 238 23.04 8.67 4.80
CA GLU A 238 23.58 9.97 5.22
C GLU A 238 24.41 9.87 6.51
N ALA A 239 23.92 9.14 7.51
CA ALA A 239 24.67 8.89 8.75
C ALA A 239 26.01 8.18 8.48
N LEU A 240 26.03 7.20 7.56
CA LEU A 240 27.25 6.48 7.18
C LEU A 240 28.23 7.38 6.43
N LYS A 241 27.76 8.23 5.51
CA LYS A 241 28.61 9.19 4.77
C LYS A 241 29.27 10.21 5.69
N ASN A 242 28.55 10.64 6.72
CA ASN A 242 29.02 11.63 7.69
C ASN A 242 29.80 11.01 8.86
N TYR A 243 30.01 9.69 8.87
CA TYR A 243 30.78 9.04 9.91
C TYR A 243 32.28 9.35 9.78
N HIS A 244 32.84 9.92 10.85
CA HIS A 244 34.28 10.25 10.94
C HIS A 244 34.94 9.61 12.17
N GLY A 245 34.32 8.58 12.74
CA GLY A 245 34.87 7.84 13.86
C GLY A 245 36.01 6.89 13.46
N LYS A 246 36.54 6.16 14.44
CA LYS A 246 37.73 5.31 14.24
C LYS A 246 37.42 3.91 13.69
N ALA A 247 36.18 3.45 13.82
CA ALA A 247 35.80 2.11 13.40
C ALA A 247 35.78 1.99 11.88
N GLN A 248 36.17 0.84 11.34
CA GLN A 248 35.93 0.55 9.94
C GLN A 248 34.48 0.11 9.73
N ILE A 249 33.81 0.71 8.75
CA ILE A 249 32.46 0.31 8.37
C ILE A 249 32.54 -0.95 7.50
N ASN A 250 32.16 -2.10 8.08
CA ASN A 250 32.19 -3.41 7.41
C ASN A 250 30.82 -3.85 6.87
N ILE A 251 29.85 -2.94 6.83
CA ILE A 251 28.52 -3.19 6.25
C ILE A 251 28.69 -3.49 4.75
N LYS A 252 28.07 -4.57 4.29
CA LYS A 252 28.13 -5.04 2.88
C LYS A 252 26.76 -4.97 2.19
N LEU A 253 25.67 -5.05 2.94
CA LEU A 253 24.30 -5.07 2.39
C LEU A 253 23.37 -4.18 3.21
N ILE A 254 22.63 -3.32 2.52
CA ILE A 254 21.50 -2.57 3.07
C ILE A 254 20.33 -2.76 2.13
N ASN A 255 19.19 -3.25 2.62
CA ASN A 255 17.97 -3.31 1.81
C ASN A 255 17.06 -2.11 2.06
N GLY A 256 16.16 -1.83 1.12
CA GLY A 256 14.98 -0.99 1.28
C GLY A 256 13.68 -1.73 0.93
N VAL A 257 12.57 -1.01 0.95
CA VAL A 257 11.24 -1.43 0.49
C VAL A 257 10.52 -0.20 -0.07
N ALA A 258 10.08 -0.30 -1.32
CA ALA A 258 9.24 0.59 -2.15
C ALA A 258 9.78 0.62 -3.58
N ALA A 259 11.10 0.44 -3.73
CA ALA A 259 11.86 0.55 -4.97
C ALA A 259 11.64 1.91 -5.67
N GLY A 260 11.68 3.00 -4.88
CA GLY A 260 11.52 4.36 -5.40
C GLY A 260 12.71 4.81 -6.24
N LYS A 261 12.49 5.83 -7.08
CA LYS A 261 13.51 6.46 -7.93
C LYS A 261 14.77 6.85 -7.16
N GLN A 262 14.62 7.47 -5.99
CA GLN A 262 15.75 7.85 -5.14
C GLN A 262 16.53 6.61 -4.64
N PHE A 263 15.87 5.48 -4.40
CA PHE A 263 16.54 4.23 -4.07
C PHE A 263 17.31 3.69 -5.28
N MET A 264 16.76 3.80 -6.49
CA MET A 264 17.45 3.38 -7.71
C MET A 264 18.76 4.16 -7.90
N ASP A 265 18.79 5.44 -7.53
CA ASP A 265 19.99 6.27 -7.60
C ASP A 265 21.11 5.77 -6.67
N LEU A 266 20.80 5.05 -5.58
CA LEU A 266 21.81 4.47 -4.68
C LEU A 266 22.67 3.39 -5.36
N PHE A 267 22.17 2.74 -6.41
CA PHE A 267 22.96 1.74 -7.14
C PHE A 267 24.18 2.34 -7.86
N GLU A 268 24.11 3.61 -8.25
CA GLU A 268 25.20 4.31 -8.95
C GLU A 268 25.85 5.40 -8.08
N ASN A 269 25.08 6.02 -7.17
CA ASN A 269 25.45 7.28 -6.51
C ASN A 269 25.20 7.26 -5.00
N SER A 270 25.38 6.12 -4.33
CA SER A 270 25.26 6.04 -2.86
C SER A 270 26.28 6.92 -2.11
N GLY A 271 27.45 7.15 -2.71
CA GLY A 271 28.59 7.80 -2.03
C GLY A 271 29.24 6.92 -0.95
N LEU A 272 28.93 5.61 -0.93
CA LEU A 272 29.45 4.64 0.03
C LEU A 272 30.17 3.51 -0.72
N ASP A 273 31.43 3.29 -0.39
CA ASP A 273 32.24 2.21 -0.97
C ASP A 273 31.94 0.87 -0.31
N GLY A 274 31.86 -0.20 -1.12
CA GLY A 274 31.74 -1.58 -0.62
C GLY A 274 30.36 -2.00 -0.11
N ILE A 275 29.35 -1.11 -0.16
CA ILE A 275 27.97 -1.40 0.24
C ILE A 275 27.12 -1.70 -1.00
N THR A 276 26.50 -2.89 -1.00
CA THR A 276 25.47 -3.27 -1.98
C THR A 276 24.09 -2.90 -1.45
N PHE A 277 23.20 -2.50 -2.36
CA PHE A 277 21.80 -2.22 -2.08
C PHE A 277 20.89 -3.23 -2.75
N CYS A 278 19.69 -3.43 -2.22
CA CYS A 278 18.54 -4.04 -2.89
C CYS A 278 17.25 -3.46 -2.31
N SER A 279 16.15 -3.48 -3.04
CA SER A 279 14.84 -3.07 -2.52
C SER A 279 13.76 -4.02 -3.00
N TRP A 280 12.64 -4.08 -2.28
CA TRP A 280 11.44 -4.80 -2.72
C TRP A 280 10.39 -3.82 -3.20
N THR A 281 9.73 -4.12 -4.31
CA THR A 281 8.66 -3.27 -4.80
C THR A 281 7.50 -3.24 -3.83
N PHE A 282 7.08 -2.02 -3.47
CA PHE A 282 5.88 -1.73 -2.68
C PHE A 282 5.43 -0.32 -3.09
N SER A 283 4.85 -0.23 -4.30
CA SER A 283 4.59 1.07 -4.93
C SER A 283 3.39 1.77 -4.28
N PRO A 284 3.50 3.05 -3.89
CA PRO A 284 2.35 3.87 -3.47
C PRO A 284 1.20 3.89 -4.49
N SER A 285 1.49 3.67 -5.78
CA SER A 285 0.48 3.61 -6.83
C SER A 285 -0.49 2.44 -6.70
N MET A 286 -0.22 1.44 -5.86
CA MET A 286 -1.12 0.29 -5.68
C MET A 286 -2.49 0.68 -5.10
N VAL A 287 -2.60 1.84 -4.45
CA VAL A 287 -3.89 2.41 -4.03
C VAL A 287 -4.85 2.66 -5.19
N ARG A 288 -4.34 2.80 -6.43
CA ARG A 288 -5.18 2.89 -7.63
C ARG A 288 -6.02 1.61 -7.81
N ASP A 289 -5.45 0.45 -7.51
CA ASP A 289 -6.17 -0.83 -7.60
C ASP A 289 -7.32 -0.88 -6.58
N ALA A 290 -7.16 -0.29 -5.40
CA ALA A 290 -8.23 -0.18 -4.41
C ALA A 290 -9.39 0.71 -4.91
N VAL A 291 -9.06 1.82 -5.60
CA VAL A 291 -10.07 2.67 -6.25
C VAL A 291 -10.77 1.90 -7.38
N ASP A 292 -10.03 1.16 -8.20
CA ASP A 292 -10.60 0.32 -9.27
C ASP A 292 -11.56 -0.73 -8.72
N LEU A 293 -11.20 -1.41 -7.63
CA LEU A 293 -12.08 -2.34 -6.93
C LEU A 293 -13.32 -1.64 -6.36
N GLY A 294 -13.18 -0.42 -5.85
CA GLY A 294 -14.31 0.40 -5.38
C GLY A 294 -15.30 0.69 -6.50
N VAL A 295 -14.81 1.07 -7.68
CA VAL A 295 -15.64 1.32 -8.87
C VAL A 295 -16.30 0.03 -9.38
N LYS A 296 -15.58 -1.09 -9.43
CA LYS A 296 -16.15 -2.41 -9.78
C LYS A 296 -17.29 -2.80 -8.83
N ALA A 297 -17.07 -2.64 -7.52
CA ALA A 297 -18.09 -2.92 -6.50
C ALA A 297 -19.31 -2.01 -6.63
N MET A 298 -19.10 -0.71 -6.87
CA MET A 298 -20.15 0.27 -7.18
C MET A 298 -20.96 -0.12 -8.42
N ASN A 299 -20.36 -0.82 -9.37
CA ASN A 299 -21.00 -1.35 -10.57
C ASN A 299 -21.63 -2.73 -10.40
N GLY A 300 -21.60 -3.29 -9.20
CA GLY A 300 -22.23 -4.58 -8.87
C GLY A 300 -21.41 -5.79 -9.34
N GLU A 301 -20.14 -5.59 -9.70
CA GLU A 301 -19.25 -6.70 -10.04
C GLU A 301 -18.91 -7.52 -8.78
N LYS A 302 -18.78 -8.84 -8.96
CA LYS A 302 -18.34 -9.73 -7.89
C LYS A 302 -16.82 -9.65 -7.77
N LEU A 303 -16.36 -9.41 -6.54
CA LEU A 303 -14.94 -9.33 -6.21
C LEU A 303 -14.50 -10.58 -5.45
N GLU A 304 -13.23 -10.96 -5.61
CA GLU A 304 -12.52 -11.79 -4.65
C GLU A 304 -12.45 -11.10 -3.27
N LYS A 305 -12.27 -11.88 -2.22
CA LYS A 305 -12.26 -11.37 -0.85
C LYS A 305 -10.98 -10.65 -0.46
N SER A 306 -9.84 -11.09 -0.99
CA SER A 306 -8.53 -10.56 -0.62
C SER A 306 -7.64 -10.51 -1.87
N TYR A 307 -6.97 -9.38 -2.05
CA TYR A 307 -6.02 -9.14 -3.13
C TYR A 307 -4.65 -8.81 -2.52
N LYS A 308 -3.60 -9.40 -3.07
CA LYS A 308 -2.22 -9.11 -2.71
C LYS A 308 -1.47 -8.59 -3.92
N VAL A 309 -0.94 -7.38 -3.81
CA VAL A 309 -0.07 -6.82 -4.84
C VAL A 309 1.29 -7.51 -4.73
N PRO A 310 1.74 -8.22 -5.79
CA PRO A 310 2.99 -8.94 -5.75
C PRO A 310 4.18 -8.02 -5.50
N THR A 311 5.25 -8.60 -4.96
CA THR A 311 6.51 -7.92 -4.74
C THR A 311 7.63 -8.62 -5.51
N GLU A 312 8.53 -7.83 -6.08
CA GLU A 312 9.76 -8.29 -6.73
C GLU A 312 10.98 -7.63 -6.09
N VAL A 313 12.10 -8.35 -6.07
CA VAL A 313 13.39 -7.81 -5.64
C VAL A 313 14.02 -7.01 -6.77
N ILE A 314 14.46 -5.80 -6.44
CA ILE A 314 15.19 -4.89 -7.31
C ILE A 314 16.62 -4.76 -6.77
N ASP A 315 17.60 -5.09 -7.60
CA ASP A 315 19.01 -5.00 -7.28
C ASP A 315 19.81 -4.47 -8.47
N LEU A 316 21.15 -4.45 -8.34
CA LEU A 316 22.05 -3.94 -9.37
C LEU A 316 21.88 -4.65 -10.73
N SER A 317 21.37 -5.89 -10.74
CA SER A 317 21.21 -6.69 -11.96
C SER A 317 19.98 -6.32 -12.79
N ASN A 318 18.93 -5.75 -12.18
CA ASN A 318 17.65 -5.52 -12.85
C ASN A 318 17.06 -4.10 -12.73
N TYR A 319 17.61 -3.22 -11.89
CA TYR A 319 16.97 -1.92 -11.62
C TYR A 319 16.74 -1.05 -12.87
N LYS A 320 17.65 -1.09 -13.86
CA LYS A 320 17.47 -0.34 -15.13
C LYS A 320 16.29 -0.84 -15.96
N GLU A 321 15.98 -2.12 -15.86
CA GLU A 321 14.83 -2.70 -16.55
C GLU A 321 13.54 -2.44 -15.77
N TYR A 322 13.59 -2.58 -14.45
CA TYR A 322 12.50 -2.18 -13.57
C TYR A 322 12.04 -0.73 -13.81
N MET A 323 12.97 0.22 -13.97
CA MET A 323 12.65 1.63 -14.26
C MET A 323 11.93 1.87 -15.60
N LYS A 324 11.88 0.87 -16.49
CA LYS A 324 11.12 0.92 -17.75
C LYS A 324 9.80 0.16 -17.67
N GLY A 325 9.59 -0.59 -16.58
CA GLY A 325 8.42 -1.44 -16.38
C GLY A 325 7.16 -0.64 -16.05
N ASP A 326 6.02 -1.32 -16.15
CA ASP A 326 4.71 -0.73 -15.94
C ASP A 326 4.53 -0.21 -14.51
N LEU A 327 5.05 -0.93 -13.50
CA LEU A 327 4.93 -0.50 -12.10
C LEU A 327 5.61 0.84 -11.86
N TYR A 328 6.85 0.99 -12.34
CA TYR A 328 7.62 2.22 -12.22
C TYR A 328 6.99 3.36 -13.04
N THR A 329 6.60 3.08 -14.28
CA THR A 329 5.95 4.06 -15.16
C THR A 329 4.61 4.53 -14.57
N THR A 330 3.84 3.62 -13.97
CA THR A 330 2.57 3.95 -13.31
C THR A 330 2.78 4.81 -12.08
N ARG A 331 3.79 4.49 -11.25
CA ARG A 331 4.17 5.30 -10.09
C ARG A 331 4.51 6.74 -10.49
N TYR A 332 5.33 6.92 -11.51
CA TYR A 332 5.75 8.26 -11.96
C TYR A 332 4.91 8.85 -13.09
N SER A 333 3.62 8.48 -13.16
CA SER A 333 2.67 8.98 -14.17
C SER A 333 1.92 10.26 -13.76
N LEU A 334 2.12 10.74 -12.52
CA LEU A 334 1.51 11.97 -12.00
C LEU A 334 2.39 13.19 -12.17
#